data_AF-A0A6I2TYT0-F1
#
_entry.id   AF-A0A6I2TYT0-F1
#
_cell.length_a   1.000
_cell.length_b   1.000
_cell.length_c   1.000
_cell.angle_alpha   90.00
_cell.angle_beta   90.00
_cell.angle_gamma   90.00
#
_symmetry.space_group_name_H-M   'P 1'
#
loop_
_entity.id
_entity.type
_entity.pdbx_description
1 polymer ?
#
loop_
_entity_poly.entity_id
_entity_poly.type
_entity_poly.pdbx_seq_one_letter_code
_entity_poly.pdbx_strand_id
1 'polypeptide(L)'
;MQTEEIPNTDNNYNSLLKISSEEDLFVEDEVTGVKKYTPVTTTDVGQFKREAEHLYKEIQHAKDEFKWNAGKHKGLTCYFHIYQNLAEQLTDFLKYIHTLHKKVYISIYKSYDDEFMGIYTDVLEKVLQEIQTIARKHSDYLLDKEAEYGQIPSAKAIFEQCKKLKVPAGDDFPQFDSHYRNFVSIGLKMALAETISTVTAICADFLALYRTRLFRTDREAVIIYHYIKRIFDEGTLPDHLKREVKVKKRHLRERRIDITTLSLRKVMNDIEGKYNNYTLCSDWFEREEDEEEELVRTLVREQASPEDFETLFKYQGEHKMWEAEIARADDFERNSDSFFVNWVDPYKLENMLKFWLKGNITKQQDWYIVWCLMKYTFHIVKGDQDKSAFASRMNLMFPEVEKKCVVDSFRKQETQKNHNHHFSEWLAESDKDYSKAHELYDKLKKEEEYKRIV
;
A
#
# COMPACT_ATOMS: atom_id res chain seq x y z
N MET A 1 3.91 -33.26 -21.58
CA MET A 1 2.80 -33.14 -22.54
C MET A 1 3.02 -31.81 -23.24
N GLN A 2 3.30 -31.82 -24.54
CA GLN A 2 3.69 -30.62 -25.29
C GLN A 2 2.55 -29.60 -25.28
N THR A 3 2.82 -28.41 -24.75
CA THR A 3 1.98 -27.23 -24.87
C THR A 3 2.00 -26.78 -26.32
N GLU A 4 0.90 -26.99 -27.03
CA GLU A 4 0.67 -26.33 -28.33
C GLU A 4 0.62 -24.82 -28.10
N GLU A 5 1.62 -24.11 -28.60
CA GLU A 5 1.64 -22.66 -28.71
C GLU A 5 0.52 -22.22 -29.66
N ILE A 6 -0.59 -21.74 -29.08
CA ILE A 6 -1.65 -21.07 -29.84
C ILE A 6 -1.10 -19.69 -30.26
N PRO A 7 -1.19 -19.30 -31.54
CA PRO A 7 -0.54 -18.07 -32.04
C PRO A 7 -1.04 -16.81 -31.32
N ASN A 8 -0.06 -16.05 -30.82
CA ASN A 8 -0.22 -14.70 -30.29
C ASN A 8 -0.64 -13.76 -31.44
N THR A 9 -1.93 -13.44 -31.53
CA THR A 9 -2.44 -12.41 -32.46
C THR A 9 -2.75 -11.15 -31.66
N ASP A 10 -1.93 -10.12 -31.87
CA ASP A 10 -1.81 -8.85 -31.16
C ASP A 10 -3.03 -7.89 -31.21
N ASN A 11 -4.25 -8.37 -31.46
CA ASN A 11 -5.47 -7.56 -31.46
C ASN A 11 -6.39 -7.87 -30.26
N ASN A 12 -5.79 -8.14 -29.11
CA ASN A 12 -6.49 -8.50 -27.88
C ASN A 12 -6.69 -7.26 -26.99
N TYR A 13 -7.82 -7.15 -26.29
CA TYR A 13 -8.15 -6.05 -25.34
C TYR A 13 -7.02 -5.73 -24.35
N ASN A 14 -6.15 -6.71 -24.02
CA ASN A 14 -4.92 -6.53 -23.23
C ASN A 14 -4.03 -5.37 -23.72
N SER A 15 -3.96 -5.10 -25.03
CA SER A 15 -3.14 -4.01 -25.58
C SER A 15 -3.65 -2.62 -25.17
N LEU A 16 -4.94 -2.50 -24.85
CA LEU A 16 -5.59 -1.27 -24.40
C LEU A 16 -5.44 -1.03 -22.89
N LEU A 17 -4.92 -2.01 -22.14
CA LEU A 17 -4.84 -1.98 -20.68
C LEU A 17 -3.46 -1.59 -20.16
N LYS A 18 -2.50 -1.26 -21.04
CA LYS A 18 -1.13 -0.97 -20.64
C LYS A 18 -1.03 0.17 -19.64
N ILE A 19 -0.25 -0.06 -18.58
CA ILE A 19 -0.05 0.89 -17.49
C ILE A 19 1.27 1.61 -17.73
N SER A 20 1.19 2.91 -17.99
CA SER A 20 2.34 3.79 -18.12
C SER A 20 2.50 4.72 -16.92
N SER A 21 1.39 4.98 -16.21
CA SER A 21 1.29 5.87 -15.07
C SER A 21 0.19 5.45 -14.11
N GLU A 22 0.15 6.06 -12.93
CA GLU A 22 -0.94 5.81 -11.96
C GLU A 22 -2.32 6.22 -12.49
N GLU A 23 -2.41 7.17 -13.42
CA GLU A 23 -3.69 7.57 -14.02
C GLU A 23 -4.39 6.41 -14.75
N ASP A 24 -3.60 5.47 -15.27
CA ASP A 24 -4.10 4.29 -15.98
C ASP A 24 -4.78 3.28 -15.03
N LEU A 25 -4.52 3.40 -13.72
CA LEU A 25 -5.09 2.53 -12.68
C LEU A 25 -6.55 2.88 -12.36
N PHE A 26 -7.00 4.08 -12.73
CA PHE A 26 -8.32 4.55 -12.32
C PHE A 26 -9.42 4.15 -13.29
N VAL A 27 -10.57 3.82 -12.72
CA VAL A 27 -11.84 3.72 -13.44
C VAL A 27 -12.70 4.91 -13.03
N GLU A 28 -13.17 5.66 -14.02
CA GLU A 28 -14.11 6.76 -13.81
C GLU A 28 -15.51 6.19 -13.63
N ASP A 29 -16.15 6.57 -12.53
CA ASP A 29 -17.55 6.25 -12.29
C ASP A 29 -18.43 7.11 -13.21
N GLU A 30 -19.18 6.49 -14.12
CA GLU A 30 -19.97 7.20 -15.14
C GLU A 30 -21.04 8.15 -14.56
N VAL A 31 -21.46 7.93 -13.31
CA VAL A 31 -22.51 8.72 -12.66
C VAL A 31 -21.93 9.93 -11.93
N THR A 32 -20.76 9.76 -11.30
CA THR A 32 -20.15 10.77 -10.42
C THR A 32 -18.94 11.47 -11.04
N GLY A 33 -18.39 10.94 -12.13
CA GLY A 33 -17.14 11.40 -12.74
C GLY A 33 -15.91 11.17 -11.86
N VAL A 34 -16.04 10.44 -10.75
CA VAL A 34 -14.95 10.24 -9.79
C VAL A 34 -14.09 9.06 -10.26
N LYS A 35 -12.81 9.32 -10.47
CA LYS A 35 -11.78 8.32 -10.73
C LYS A 35 -11.39 7.60 -9.45
N LYS A 36 -11.49 6.27 -9.43
CA LYS A 36 -11.09 5.43 -8.27
C LYS A 36 -10.30 4.21 -8.70
N TYR A 37 -9.32 3.84 -7.87
CA TYR A 37 -8.66 2.55 -7.96
C TYR A 37 -9.60 1.48 -7.41
N THR A 38 -10.01 0.54 -8.27
CA THR A 38 -10.98 -0.50 -7.92
C THR A 38 -10.43 -1.86 -8.35
N PRO A 39 -9.62 -2.52 -7.50
CA PRO A 39 -9.09 -3.84 -7.80
C PRO A 39 -10.22 -4.88 -7.83
N VAL A 40 -9.92 -6.05 -8.39
CA VAL A 40 -10.83 -7.19 -8.41
C VAL A 40 -11.02 -7.76 -7.00
N THR A 41 -12.25 -8.14 -6.68
CA THR A 41 -12.64 -8.68 -5.38
C THR A 41 -13.53 -9.91 -5.53
N THR A 42 -13.78 -10.61 -4.43
CA THR A 42 -14.76 -11.72 -4.41
C THR A 42 -16.17 -11.27 -4.80
N THR A 43 -16.51 -9.99 -4.60
CA THR A 43 -17.80 -9.43 -5.06
C THR A 43 -17.92 -9.46 -6.57
N ASP A 44 -16.82 -9.22 -7.29
CA ASP A 44 -16.80 -9.26 -8.75
C ASP A 44 -17.01 -10.68 -9.30
N VAL A 45 -16.53 -11.72 -8.59
CA VAL A 45 -16.83 -13.13 -8.92
C VAL A 45 -18.33 -13.41 -8.83
N GLY A 46 -18.96 -12.95 -7.74
CA GLY A 46 -20.41 -13.07 -7.57
C GLY A 46 -21.21 -12.30 -8.61
N GLN A 47 -20.73 -11.13 -9.03
CA GLN A 47 -21.34 -10.36 -10.11
C GLN A 47 -21.18 -11.07 -11.46
N PHE A 48 -19.98 -11.56 -11.79
CA PHE A 48 -19.72 -12.27 -13.04
C PHE A 48 -20.64 -13.48 -13.20
N LYS A 49 -20.84 -14.24 -12.12
CA LYS A 49 -21.79 -15.35 -12.10
C LYS A 49 -23.22 -14.92 -12.47
N ARG A 50 -23.71 -13.82 -11.90
CA ARG A 50 -25.07 -13.31 -12.19
C ARG A 50 -25.20 -12.85 -13.65
N GLU A 51 -24.22 -12.11 -14.15
CA GLU A 51 -24.21 -11.65 -15.54
C GLU A 51 -24.12 -12.83 -16.53
N ALA A 52 -23.31 -13.83 -16.21
CA ALA A 52 -23.18 -15.06 -17.01
C ALA A 52 -24.49 -15.87 -17.04
N GLU A 53 -25.14 -16.06 -15.88
CA GLU A 53 -26.44 -16.73 -15.79
C GLU A 53 -27.56 -15.96 -16.50
N HIS A 54 -27.51 -14.63 -16.46
CA HIS A 54 -28.45 -13.77 -17.19
C HIS A 54 -28.28 -13.96 -18.70
N LEU A 55 -27.05 -13.78 -19.22
CA LEU A 55 -26.77 -13.97 -20.64
C LEU A 55 -27.13 -15.38 -21.12
N TYR A 56 -26.85 -16.41 -20.31
CA TYR A 56 -27.27 -17.77 -20.62
C TYR A 56 -28.79 -17.87 -20.86
N LYS A 57 -29.61 -17.27 -19.99
CA LYS A 57 -31.08 -17.29 -20.11
C LYS A 57 -31.54 -16.56 -21.37
N GLU A 58 -30.96 -15.40 -21.68
CA GLU A 58 -31.27 -14.65 -22.89
C GLU A 58 -30.93 -15.45 -24.16
N ILE A 59 -29.79 -16.14 -24.18
CA ILE A 59 -29.43 -17.00 -25.32
C ILE A 59 -30.38 -18.20 -25.43
N GLN A 60 -30.77 -18.85 -24.31
CA GLN A 60 -31.73 -19.96 -24.38
C GLN A 60 -33.11 -19.46 -24.85
N HIS A 61 -33.55 -18.29 -24.40
CA HIS A 61 -34.79 -17.67 -24.86
C HIS A 61 -34.76 -17.47 -26.39
N ALA A 62 -33.70 -16.83 -26.91
CA ALA A 62 -33.52 -16.65 -28.35
C ALA A 62 -33.53 -17.99 -29.11
N LYS A 63 -32.87 -19.03 -28.58
CA LYS A 63 -32.88 -20.39 -29.17
C LYS A 63 -34.27 -20.99 -29.24
N ASP A 64 -35.08 -20.84 -28.20
CA ASP A 64 -36.44 -21.37 -28.19
C ASP A 64 -37.36 -20.58 -29.11
N GLU A 65 -37.18 -19.25 -29.22
CA GLU A 65 -37.88 -18.43 -30.20
C GLU A 65 -37.52 -18.82 -31.65
N PHE A 66 -36.25 -19.13 -31.95
CA PHE A 66 -35.85 -19.65 -33.25
C PHE A 66 -36.56 -20.97 -33.59
N LYS A 67 -36.61 -21.92 -32.65
CA LYS A 67 -37.31 -23.20 -32.85
C LYS A 67 -38.80 -23.00 -33.11
N TRP A 68 -39.45 -22.15 -32.32
CA TRP A 68 -40.87 -21.85 -32.48
C TRP A 68 -41.19 -21.22 -33.83
N ASN A 69 -40.31 -20.31 -34.31
CA ASN A 69 -40.50 -19.63 -35.59
C ASN A 69 -40.22 -20.54 -36.79
N ALA A 70 -39.29 -21.50 -36.67
CA ALA A 70 -39.06 -22.52 -37.68
C ALA A 70 -40.31 -23.39 -37.92
N GLY A 71 -41.03 -23.76 -36.85
CA GLY A 71 -42.26 -24.56 -36.95
C GLY A 71 -43.49 -23.82 -37.50
N LYS A 72 -43.46 -22.48 -37.57
CA LYS A 72 -44.60 -21.63 -37.99
C LYS A 72 -44.39 -20.88 -39.31
N HIS A 73 -43.25 -21.07 -39.98
CA HIS A 73 -42.86 -20.32 -41.19
C HIS A 73 -42.98 -18.79 -41.03
N LYS A 74 -42.59 -18.25 -39.87
CA LYS A 74 -42.62 -16.79 -39.66
C LYS A 74 -41.57 -16.08 -40.54
N GLY A 75 -41.92 -14.91 -41.06
CA GLY A 75 -41.07 -14.13 -41.98
C GLY A 75 -39.80 -13.56 -41.33
N LEU A 76 -38.89 -13.03 -42.17
CA LEU A 76 -37.57 -12.51 -41.79
C LEU A 76 -37.61 -11.48 -40.64
N THR A 77 -38.69 -10.71 -40.52
CA THR A 77 -38.90 -9.72 -39.45
C THR A 77 -38.80 -10.33 -38.05
N CYS A 78 -39.32 -11.55 -37.84
CA CYS A 78 -39.23 -12.21 -36.54
C CYS A 78 -37.77 -12.57 -36.20
N TYR A 79 -37.00 -13.11 -37.15
CA TYR A 79 -35.59 -13.41 -36.92
C TYR A 79 -34.77 -12.14 -36.68
N PHE A 80 -35.09 -11.05 -37.40
CA PHE A 80 -34.44 -9.76 -37.22
C PHE A 80 -34.57 -9.26 -35.78
N HIS A 81 -35.78 -9.23 -35.22
CA HIS A 81 -35.99 -8.76 -33.84
C HIS A 81 -35.28 -9.63 -32.80
N ILE A 82 -35.27 -10.96 -32.98
CA ILE A 82 -34.59 -11.86 -32.05
C ILE A 82 -33.08 -11.58 -32.06
N TYR A 83 -32.49 -11.49 -33.25
CA TYR A 83 -31.06 -11.21 -33.37
C TYR A 83 -30.70 -9.79 -32.93
N GLN A 84 -31.58 -8.82 -33.12
CA GLN A 84 -31.37 -7.46 -32.63
C GLN A 84 -31.30 -7.43 -31.10
N ASN A 85 -32.29 -8.01 -30.41
CA ASN A 85 -32.29 -8.08 -28.94
C ASN A 85 -31.07 -8.87 -28.43
N LEU A 86 -30.80 -10.03 -29.02
CA LEU A 86 -29.64 -10.84 -28.64
C LEU A 86 -28.31 -10.10 -28.83
N ALA A 87 -28.15 -9.35 -29.93
CA ALA A 87 -26.95 -8.56 -30.17
C ALA A 87 -26.76 -7.46 -29.12
N GLU A 88 -27.84 -6.82 -28.66
CA GLU A 88 -27.82 -5.85 -27.56
C GLU A 88 -27.33 -6.51 -26.25
N GLN A 89 -27.92 -7.66 -25.86
CA GLN A 89 -27.51 -8.40 -24.65
C GLN A 89 -26.03 -8.83 -24.69
N LEU A 90 -25.57 -9.34 -25.83
CA LEU A 90 -24.17 -9.73 -26.02
C LEU A 90 -23.23 -8.53 -25.94
N THR A 91 -23.65 -7.39 -26.49
CA THR A 91 -22.83 -6.17 -26.49
C THR A 91 -22.68 -5.59 -25.09
N ASP A 92 -23.74 -5.60 -24.30
CA ASP A 92 -23.70 -5.14 -22.91
C ASP A 92 -22.86 -6.08 -22.03
N PHE A 93 -22.96 -7.41 -22.24
CA PHE A 93 -22.08 -8.36 -21.58
C PHE A 93 -20.60 -8.15 -21.97
N LEU A 94 -20.30 -7.87 -23.25
CA LEU A 94 -18.93 -7.60 -23.69
C LEU A 94 -18.35 -6.35 -23.00
N LYS A 95 -19.11 -5.26 -22.86
CA LYS A 95 -18.68 -4.08 -22.09
C LYS A 95 -18.40 -4.41 -20.63
N TYR A 96 -19.21 -5.29 -20.04
CA TYR A 96 -18.98 -5.79 -18.70
C TYR A 96 -17.66 -6.59 -18.60
N ILE A 97 -17.37 -7.48 -19.56
CA ILE A 97 -16.09 -8.20 -19.64
C ILE A 97 -14.91 -7.22 -19.68
N HIS A 98 -14.99 -6.16 -20.49
CA HIS A 98 -13.95 -5.13 -20.57
C HIS A 98 -13.71 -4.44 -19.22
N THR A 99 -14.78 -4.09 -18.52
CA THR A 99 -14.70 -3.49 -17.18
C THR A 99 -14.05 -4.44 -16.18
N LEU A 100 -14.47 -5.71 -16.18
CA LEU A 100 -13.90 -6.74 -15.30
C LEU A 100 -12.43 -6.99 -15.61
N HIS A 101 -12.07 -7.08 -16.89
CA HIS A 101 -10.71 -7.29 -17.35
C HIS A 101 -9.80 -6.15 -16.87
N LYS A 102 -10.23 -4.89 -16.99
CA LYS A 102 -9.47 -3.76 -16.43
C LYS A 102 -9.21 -3.92 -14.93
N LYS A 103 -10.22 -4.31 -14.14
CA LYS A 103 -10.04 -4.56 -12.70
C LYS A 103 -9.03 -5.68 -12.42
N VAL A 104 -9.10 -6.79 -13.14
CA VAL A 104 -8.15 -7.91 -13.03
C VAL A 104 -6.73 -7.44 -13.37
N TYR A 105 -6.59 -6.64 -14.43
CA TYR A 105 -5.30 -6.11 -14.91
C TYR A 105 -4.59 -5.23 -13.88
N ILE A 106 -5.33 -4.36 -13.19
CA ILE A 106 -4.76 -3.42 -12.21
C ILE A 106 -4.60 -4.03 -10.81
N SER A 107 -4.84 -5.33 -10.63
CA SER A 107 -4.82 -5.99 -9.31
C SER A 107 -3.54 -6.81 -9.09
N ILE A 108 -2.86 -6.55 -7.97
CA ILE A 108 -1.69 -7.32 -7.52
C ILE A 108 -2.00 -8.28 -6.35
N TYR A 109 -3.20 -8.19 -5.78
CA TYR A 109 -3.70 -9.11 -4.75
C TYR A 109 -4.00 -10.50 -5.32
N LYS A 110 -4.59 -11.38 -4.50
CA LYS A 110 -5.15 -12.67 -4.90
C LYS A 110 -5.90 -12.63 -6.25
N SER A 111 -5.58 -13.54 -7.17
CA SER A 111 -6.37 -13.77 -8.40
C SER A 111 -7.65 -14.52 -8.11
N TYR A 112 -8.63 -14.29 -8.97
CA TYR A 112 -9.86 -15.08 -9.05
C TYR A 112 -10.02 -15.74 -10.43
N ASP A 113 -8.90 -15.95 -11.11
CA ASP A 113 -8.85 -16.36 -12.52
C ASP A 113 -9.50 -17.75 -12.69
N ASP A 114 -9.23 -18.67 -11.78
CA ASP A 114 -9.83 -20.01 -11.76
C ASP A 114 -11.34 -19.96 -11.49
N GLU A 115 -11.79 -19.12 -10.56
CA GLU A 115 -13.21 -18.94 -10.27
C GLU A 115 -13.96 -18.37 -11.48
N PHE A 116 -13.40 -17.36 -12.15
CA PHE A 116 -13.97 -16.82 -13.38
C PHE A 116 -14.01 -17.89 -14.48
N MET A 117 -12.90 -18.60 -14.70
CA MET A 117 -12.80 -19.62 -15.76
C MET A 117 -13.79 -20.77 -15.53
N GLY A 118 -13.96 -21.21 -14.28
CA GLY A 118 -14.96 -22.21 -13.91
C GLY A 118 -16.37 -21.77 -14.29
N ILE A 119 -16.77 -20.55 -13.90
CA ILE A 119 -18.09 -19.99 -14.24
C ILE A 119 -18.27 -19.89 -15.76
N TYR A 120 -17.28 -19.39 -16.49
CA TYR A 120 -17.36 -19.26 -17.95
C TYR A 120 -17.54 -20.61 -18.64
N THR A 121 -16.73 -21.60 -18.26
CA THR A 121 -16.77 -22.96 -18.83
C THR A 121 -18.11 -23.63 -18.56
N ASP A 122 -18.59 -23.54 -17.32
CA ASP A 122 -19.81 -24.22 -16.88
C ASP A 122 -21.09 -23.58 -17.43
N VAL A 123 -21.11 -22.25 -17.54
CA VAL A 123 -22.33 -21.49 -17.86
C VAL A 123 -22.36 -21.02 -19.32
N LEU A 124 -21.26 -20.48 -19.84
CA LEU A 124 -21.26 -19.67 -21.07
C LEU A 124 -20.66 -20.37 -22.28
N GLU A 125 -19.54 -21.07 -22.14
CA GLU A 125 -18.74 -21.55 -23.27
C GLU A 125 -19.58 -22.33 -24.29
N LYS A 126 -20.31 -23.35 -23.82
CA LYS A 126 -21.13 -24.19 -24.68
C LYS A 126 -22.28 -23.41 -25.33
N VAL A 127 -22.97 -22.57 -24.57
CA VAL A 127 -24.14 -21.83 -25.09
C VAL A 127 -23.72 -20.77 -26.12
N LEU A 128 -22.55 -20.14 -25.93
CA LEU A 128 -21.94 -19.19 -26.86
C LEU A 128 -21.53 -19.88 -28.18
N GLN A 129 -20.91 -21.06 -28.11
CA GLN A 129 -20.57 -21.84 -29.30
C GLN A 129 -21.82 -22.31 -30.07
N GLU A 130 -22.86 -22.73 -29.35
CA GLU A 130 -24.14 -23.14 -29.93
C GLU A 130 -24.82 -21.99 -30.68
N ILE A 131 -24.95 -20.81 -30.04
CA ILE A 131 -25.60 -19.66 -30.66
C ILE A 131 -24.81 -19.12 -31.85
N GLN A 132 -23.48 -19.13 -31.78
CA GLN A 132 -22.63 -18.77 -32.90
C GLN A 132 -22.84 -19.72 -34.09
N THR A 133 -22.97 -21.02 -33.83
CA THR A 133 -23.24 -22.03 -34.86
C THR A 133 -24.63 -21.83 -35.48
N ILE A 134 -25.65 -21.53 -34.66
CA ILE A 134 -27.01 -21.22 -35.14
C ILE A 134 -26.98 -19.95 -36.01
N ALA A 135 -26.31 -18.88 -35.56
CA ALA A 135 -26.20 -17.64 -36.31
C ALA A 135 -25.50 -17.83 -37.66
N ARG A 136 -24.42 -18.62 -37.72
CA ARG A 136 -23.77 -18.97 -39.00
C ARG A 136 -24.72 -19.71 -39.95
N LYS A 137 -25.43 -20.73 -39.45
CA LYS A 137 -26.42 -21.47 -40.26
C LYS A 137 -27.56 -20.56 -40.76
N HIS A 138 -28.06 -19.66 -39.93
CA HIS A 138 -29.08 -18.70 -40.32
C HIS A 138 -28.55 -17.68 -41.32
N SER A 139 -27.28 -17.26 -41.20
CA SER A 139 -26.62 -16.41 -42.19
C SER A 139 -26.55 -17.09 -43.55
N ASP A 140 -26.22 -18.38 -43.61
CA ASP A 140 -26.16 -19.11 -44.88
C ASP A 140 -27.57 -19.34 -45.46
N TYR A 141 -28.50 -19.86 -44.64
CA TYR A 141 -29.82 -20.28 -45.11
C TYR A 141 -30.82 -19.14 -45.37
N LEU A 142 -30.84 -18.10 -44.53
CA LEU A 142 -31.83 -17.01 -44.65
C LEU A 142 -31.41 -15.97 -45.71
N LEU A 143 -30.11 -15.83 -45.98
CA LEU A 143 -29.58 -14.84 -46.92
C LEU A 143 -29.43 -15.39 -48.35
N ASP A 144 -29.39 -16.71 -48.56
CA ASP A 144 -29.45 -17.32 -49.90
C ASP A 144 -30.76 -16.98 -50.66
N LYS A 145 -31.80 -16.54 -49.94
CA LYS A 145 -33.07 -16.08 -50.53
C LYS A 145 -33.07 -14.60 -50.95
N GLU A 146 -31.94 -13.88 -50.83
CA GLU A 146 -31.80 -12.47 -51.24
C GLU A 146 -32.18 -12.24 -52.73
N ALA A 147 -32.03 -13.25 -53.60
CA ALA A 147 -32.37 -13.15 -55.03
C ALA A 147 -33.88 -12.97 -55.32
N GLU A 148 -34.76 -13.26 -54.36
CA GLU A 148 -36.23 -13.12 -54.52
C GLU A 148 -36.74 -11.72 -54.15
N TYR A 149 -35.91 -10.85 -53.54
CA TYR A 149 -36.32 -9.53 -53.05
C TYR A 149 -35.64 -8.43 -53.89
N GLY A 150 -36.42 -7.68 -54.69
CA GLY A 150 -35.88 -6.67 -55.62
C GLY A 150 -35.18 -5.52 -54.89
N GLN A 151 -33.89 -5.28 -55.16
CA GLN A 151 -33.00 -4.41 -54.37
C GLN A 151 -33.37 -2.91 -54.35
N ILE A 152 -33.26 -2.26 -53.19
CA ILE A 152 -33.18 -0.79 -53.10
C ILE A 152 -31.71 -0.36 -53.17
N PRO A 153 -31.30 0.46 -54.14
CA PRO A 153 -30.01 1.15 -54.08
C PRO A 153 -29.97 2.01 -52.81
N SER A 154 -28.93 1.87 -51.99
CA SER A 154 -28.67 2.62 -50.73
C SER A 154 -29.34 2.15 -49.42
N ALA A 155 -30.08 1.04 -49.38
CA ALA A 155 -30.73 0.56 -48.14
C ALA A 155 -29.77 0.33 -46.95
N LYS A 156 -28.54 -0.13 -47.21
CA LYS A 156 -27.49 -0.23 -46.17
C LYS A 156 -27.14 1.13 -45.56
N ALA A 157 -27.01 2.18 -46.39
CA ALA A 157 -26.69 3.52 -45.91
C ALA A 157 -27.83 4.13 -45.09
N ILE A 158 -29.08 3.87 -45.47
CA ILE A 158 -30.28 4.29 -44.74
C ILE A 158 -30.34 3.58 -43.38
N PHE A 159 -30.12 2.27 -43.33
CA PHE A 159 -30.12 1.51 -42.07
C PHE A 159 -29.05 2.01 -41.09
N GLU A 160 -27.83 2.24 -41.57
CA GLU A 160 -26.75 2.81 -40.77
C GLU A 160 -27.09 4.21 -40.24
N GLN A 161 -27.77 5.05 -41.03
CA GLN A 161 -28.28 6.35 -40.57
C GLN A 161 -29.37 6.20 -39.50
N CYS A 162 -30.31 5.25 -39.66
CA CYS A 162 -31.34 4.98 -38.66
C CYS A 162 -30.75 4.48 -37.34
N LYS A 163 -29.76 3.57 -37.38
CA LYS A 163 -29.04 3.09 -36.19
C LYS A 163 -28.33 4.25 -35.47
N LYS A 164 -27.68 5.15 -36.21
CA LYS A 164 -27.03 6.35 -35.66
C LYS A 164 -28.01 7.33 -35.00
N LEU A 165 -29.21 7.48 -35.56
CA LEU A 165 -30.22 8.41 -35.07
C LEU A 165 -31.14 7.83 -33.98
N LYS A 166 -30.92 6.56 -33.56
CA LYS A 166 -31.77 5.83 -32.59
C LYS A 166 -33.27 5.84 -32.96
N VAL A 167 -33.59 5.86 -34.25
CA VAL A 167 -34.97 5.78 -34.72
C VAL A 167 -35.43 4.32 -34.58
N PRO A 168 -36.57 4.01 -33.92
CA PRO A 168 -37.05 2.64 -33.77
C PRO A 168 -37.24 2.00 -35.15
N ALA A 169 -36.47 0.96 -35.46
CA ALA A 169 -36.60 0.23 -36.72
C ALA A 169 -37.81 -0.74 -36.72
N GLY A 170 -38.76 -0.60 -35.79
CA GLY A 170 -39.55 -1.73 -35.32
C GLY A 170 -41.07 -1.66 -35.37
N ASP A 171 -41.72 -0.53 -35.11
CA ASP A 171 -43.08 -0.66 -34.54
C ASP A 171 -44.28 -0.31 -35.44
N ASP A 172 -44.08 0.36 -36.58
CA ASP A 172 -45.20 0.65 -37.51
C ASP A 172 -44.78 0.55 -38.98
N PHE A 173 -44.65 -0.67 -39.50
CA PHE A 173 -44.68 -0.88 -40.96
C PHE A 173 -45.77 -1.89 -41.33
N PRO A 174 -47.03 -1.43 -41.50
CA PRO A 174 -48.15 -2.28 -41.87
C PRO A 174 -47.93 -2.86 -43.28
N GLN A 175 -47.98 -4.19 -43.38
CA GLN A 175 -48.32 -4.98 -44.56
C GLN A 175 -47.72 -4.53 -45.92
N PHE A 176 -46.41 -4.77 -46.05
CA PHE A 176 -45.62 -5.11 -47.24
C PHE A 176 -45.80 -4.32 -48.56
N ASP A 177 -44.98 -3.28 -48.69
CA ASP A 177 -44.26 -2.99 -49.94
C ASP A 177 -42.93 -3.81 -49.99
N SER A 178 -42.54 -4.24 -51.19
CA SER A 178 -41.25 -4.90 -51.48
C SER A 178 -40.04 -4.12 -50.94
N HIS A 179 -40.16 -2.79 -50.88
CA HIS A 179 -39.14 -1.88 -50.38
C HIS A 179 -38.77 -2.11 -48.90
N TYR A 180 -39.71 -2.53 -48.03
CA TYR A 180 -39.42 -2.79 -46.61
C TYR A 180 -38.83 -4.19 -46.34
N ARG A 181 -39.06 -5.17 -47.23
CA ARG A 181 -38.48 -6.51 -47.09
C ARG A 181 -36.95 -6.50 -47.19
N ASN A 182 -36.40 -5.67 -48.08
CA ASN A 182 -34.96 -5.49 -48.18
C ASN A 182 -34.35 -4.84 -46.93
N PHE A 183 -35.03 -3.85 -46.36
CA PHE A 183 -34.57 -3.17 -45.15
C PHE A 183 -34.46 -4.15 -43.98
N VAL A 184 -35.49 -4.98 -43.78
CA VAL A 184 -35.49 -6.06 -42.78
C VAL A 184 -34.41 -7.10 -43.06
N SER A 185 -34.21 -7.49 -44.33
CA SER A 185 -33.16 -8.45 -44.71
C SER A 185 -31.75 -7.91 -44.42
N ILE A 186 -31.49 -6.64 -44.72
CA ILE A 186 -30.21 -5.97 -44.44
C ILE A 186 -30.00 -5.84 -42.92
N GLY A 187 -31.04 -5.44 -42.18
CA GLY A 187 -30.99 -5.38 -40.72
C GLY A 187 -30.69 -6.74 -40.10
N LEU A 188 -31.33 -7.81 -40.58
CA LEU A 188 -31.07 -9.18 -40.15
C LEU A 188 -29.62 -9.60 -40.44
N LYS A 189 -29.12 -9.33 -41.64
CA LYS A 189 -27.73 -9.62 -42.03
C LYS A 189 -26.73 -8.92 -41.10
N MET A 190 -26.98 -7.66 -40.78
CA MET A 190 -26.15 -6.89 -39.85
C MET A 190 -26.23 -7.45 -38.42
N ALA A 191 -27.43 -7.74 -37.91
CA ALA A 191 -27.62 -8.29 -36.57
C ALA A 191 -26.98 -9.69 -36.41
N LEU A 192 -27.04 -10.53 -37.45
CA LEU A 192 -26.35 -11.82 -37.52
C LEU A 192 -24.82 -11.65 -37.47
N ALA A 193 -24.28 -10.74 -38.29
CA ALA A 193 -22.85 -10.44 -38.31
C ALA A 193 -22.37 -9.87 -36.96
N GLU A 194 -23.15 -8.96 -36.37
CA GLU A 194 -22.91 -8.39 -35.04
C GLU A 194 -22.92 -9.49 -33.97
N THR A 195 -23.93 -10.37 -33.97
CA THR A 195 -24.00 -11.52 -33.05
C THR A 195 -22.77 -12.42 -33.16
N ILE A 196 -22.37 -12.83 -34.37
CA ILE A 196 -21.22 -13.72 -34.58
C ILE A 196 -19.92 -13.03 -34.13
N SER A 197 -19.75 -11.75 -34.48
CA SER A 197 -18.58 -10.95 -34.13
C SER A 197 -18.48 -10.77 -32.62
N THR A 198 -19.57 -10.37 -31.95
CA THR A 198 -19.60 -10.12 -30.51
C THR A 198 -19.38 -11.40 -29.70
N VAL A 199 -19.96 -12.54 -30.10
CA VAL A 199 -19.64 -13.83 -29.45
C VAL A 199 -18.16 -14.17 -29.59
N THR A 200 -17.57 -13.96 -30.78
CA THR A 200 -16.13 -14.19 -30.98
C THR A 200 -15.29 -13.30 -30.08
N ALA A 201 -15.66 -12.02 -29.96
CA ALA A 201 -14.99 -11.06 -29.08
C ALA A 201 -15.12 -11.45 -27.61
N ILE A 202 -16.31 -11.83 -27.13
CA ILE A 202 -16.51 -12.31 -25.75
C ILE A 202 -15.59 -13.48 -25.44
N CYS A 203 -15.54 -14.51 -26.30
CA CYS A 203 -14.67 -15.66 -26.09
C CYS A 203 -13.19 -15.26 -26.07
N ALA A 204 -12.75 -14.42 -27.01
CA ALA A 204 -11.36 -13.99 -27.10
C ALA A 204 -10.94 -13.11 -25.90
N ASP A 205 -11.76 -12.12 -25.55
CA ASP A 205 -11.49 -11.16 -24.47
C ASP A 205 -11.59 -11.83 -23.09
N PHE A 206 -12.44 -12.85 -22.93
CA PHE A 206 -12.47 -13.64 -21.70
C PHE A 206 -11.21 -14.50 -21.53
N LEU A 207 -10.76 -15.19 -22.59
CA LEU A 207 -9.49 -15.93 -22.55
C LEU A 207 -8.29 -15.00 -22.32
N ALA A 208 -8.37 -13.76 -22.80
CA ALA A 208 -7.41 -12.72 -22.53
C ALA A 208 -7.34 -12.32 -21.06
N LEU A 209 -8.52 -12.12 -20.46
CA LEU A 209 -8.69 -11.81 -19.04
C LEU A 209 -8.07 -12.90 -18.16
N TYR A 210 -8.35 -14.17 -18.46
CA TYR A 210 -7.77 -15.31 -17.74
C TYR A 210 -6.23 -15.34 -17.82
N ARG A 211 -5.65 -14.82 -18.91
CA ARG A 211 -4.20 -14.80 -19.14
C ARG A 211 -3.55 -13.46 -18.80
N THR A 212 -4.30 -12.47 -18.31
CA THR A 212 -3.85 -11.09 -18.12
C THR A 212 -2.50 -10.98 -17.40
N ARG A 213 -2.28 -11.79 -16.38
CA ARG A 213 -1.04 -11.75 -15.57
C ARG A 213 0.21 -12.13 -16.34
N LEU A 214 0.09 -12.91 -17.42
CA LEU A 214 1.20 -13.22 -18.31
C LEU A 214 1.57 -12.04 -19.23
N PHE A 215 0.63 -11.11 -19.44
CA PHE A 215 0.81 -9.95 -20.32
C PHE A 215 1.23 -8.68 -19.58
N ARG A 216 1.00 -8.61 -18.26
CA ARG A 216 1.44 -7.51 -17.42
C ARG A 216 2.93 -7.64 -17.12
N THR A 217 3.68 -6.56 -17.36
CA THR A 217 5.11 -6.50 -17.07
C THR A 217 5.39 -6.25 -15.59
N ASP A 218 6.60 -6.58 -15.12
CA ASP A 218 6.98 -6.31 -13.73
C ASP A 218 6.96 -4.80 -13.42
N ARG A 219 7.36 -3.97 -14.38
CA ARG A 219 7.27 -2.51 -14.27
C ARG A 219 5.85 -2.01 -14.05
N GLU A 220 4.87 -2.59 -14.75
CA GLU A 220 3.45 -2.28 -14.53
C GLU A 220 2.99 -2.71 -13.13
N ALA A 221 3.47 -3.87 -12.64
CA ALA A 221 3.18 -4.33 -11.29
C ALA A 221 3.80 -3.40 -10.21
N VAL A 222 5.01 -2.88 -10.45
CA VAL A 222 5.66 -1.90 -9.57
C VAL A 222 4.83 -0.62 -9.46
N ILE A 223 4.30 -0.10 -10.57
CA ILE A 223 3.42 1.09 -10.55
C ILE A 223 2.19 0.85 -9.66
N ILE A 224 1.55 -0.33 -9.78
CA ILE A 224 0.40 -0.68 -8.93
C ILE A 224 0.82 -0.75 -7.47
N TYR A 225 1.95 -1.42 -7.17
CA TYR A 225 2.48 -1.57 -5.82
C TYR A 225 2.78 -0.21 -5.17
N HIS A 226 3.47 0.70 -5.87
CA HIS A 226 3.76 2.04 -5.39
C HIS A 226 2.50 2.82 -5.09
N TYR A 227 1.51 2.75 -5.98
CA TYR A 227 0.24 3.42 -5.77
C TYR A 227 -0.44 2.94 -4.48
N ILE A 228 -0.62 1.61 -4.30
CA ILE A 228 -1.30 1.08 -3.11
C ILE A 228 -0.51 1.37 -1.83
N LYS A 229 0.82 1.32 -1.90
CA LYS A 229 1.70 1.62 -0.78
C LYS A 229 1.59 3.10 -0.39
N ARG A 230 1.63 4.00 -1.36
CA ARG A 230 1.52 5.46 -1.11
C ARG A 230 0.19 5.78 -0.44
N ILE A 231 -0.92 5.24 -0.93
CA ILE A 231 -2.25 5.45 -0.31
C ILE A 231 -2.25 4.98 1.15
N PHE A 232 -1.62 3.84 1.45
CA PHE A 232 -1.49 3.36 2.82
C PHE A 232 -0.59 4.26 3.67
N ASP A 233 0.58 4.65 3.14
CA ASP A 233 1.58 5.48 3.81
C ASP A 233 1.03 6.89 4.14
N GLU A 234 0.21 7.47 3.27
CA GLU A 234 -0.38 8.79 3.47
C GLU A 234 -1.62 8.74 4.37
N GLY A 235 -2.44 7.68 4.26
CA GLY A 235 -3.70 7.57 4.97
C GLY A 235 -3.62 6.90 6.35
N THR A 236 -2.99 5.73 6.42
CA THR A 236 -3.11 4.82 7.59
C THR A 236 -1.83 4.76 8.42
N LEU A 237 -0.66 4.79 7.77
CA LEU A 237 0.62 4.59 8.43
C LEU A 237 0.92 5.61 9.55
N PRO A 238 0.65 6.92 9.42
CA PRO A 238 1.05 7.91 10.43
C PRO A 238 0.40 7.66 11.80
N ASP A 239 -0.89 7.34 11.81
CA ASP A 239 -1.63 7.03 13.05
C ASP A 239 -1.19 5.70 13.66
N HIS A 240 -0.90 4.71 12.82
CA HIS A 240 -0.34 3.42 13.25
C HIS A 240 1.00 3.61 13.97
N LEU A 241 1.96 4.31 13.34
CA LEU A 241 3.28 4.54 13.92
C LEU A 241 3.21 5.35 15.23
N LYS A 242 2.37 6.39 15.27
CA LYS A 242 2.14 7.17 16.50
C LYS A 242 1.66 6.30 17.66
N ARG A 243 0.78 5.33 17.38
CA ARG A 243 0.30 4.37 18.38
C ARG A 243 1.43 3.45 18.84
N GLU A 244 2.18 2.86 17.91
CA GLU A 244 3.25 1.91 18.23
C GLU A 244 4.37 2.55 19.05
N VAL A 245 4.82 3.76 18.69
CA VAL A 245 5.80 4.53 19.49
C VAL A 245 5.31 4.73 20.91
N LYS A 246 4.05 5.12 21.09
CA LYS A 246 3.46 5.35 22.41
C LYS A 246 3.46 4.07 23.25
N VAL A 247 3.08 2.94 22.64
CA VAL A 247 3.03 1.62 23.31
C VAL A 247 4.44 1.18 23.73
N LYS A 248 5.41 1.21 22.82
CA LYS A 248 6.77 0.74 23.10
C LYS A 248 7.50 1.65 24.09
N LYS A 249 7.42 2.98 23.95
CA LYS A 249 8.02 3.92 24.93
C LYS A 249 7.34 3.84 26.30
N ARG A 250 6.04 3.52 26.38
CA ARG A 250 5.37 3.24 27.66
C ARG A 250 5.92 1.96 28.30
N HIS A 251 6.05 0.90 27.53
CA HIS A 251 6.57 -0.39 28.00
C HIS A 251 7.98 -0.27 28.59
N LEU A 252 8.89 0.44 27.90
CA LEU A 252 10.24 0.70 28.39
C LEU A 252 10.23 1.47 29.72
N ARG A 253 9.39 2.52 29.83
CA ARG A 253 9.25 3.31 31.06
C ARG A 253 8.71 2.50 32.24
N GLU A 254 7.65 1.71 32.03
CA GLU A 254 7.04 0.89 33.08
C GLU A 254 8.02 -0.16 33.64
N ARG A 255 8.94 -0.66 32.79
CA ARG A 255 9.99 -1.59 33.18
C ARG A 255 11.28 -0.93 33.65
N ARG A 256 11.31 0.41 33.73
CA ARG A 256 12.51 1.21 34.06
C ARG A 256 13.73 0.85 33.20
N ILE A 257 13.47 0.60 31.91
CA ILE A 257 14.51 0.34 30.91
C ILE A 257 14.85 1.67 30.24
N ASP A 258 16.12 2.05 30.29
CA ASP A 258 16.62 3.25 29.63
C ASP A 258 16.55 3.11 28.11
N ILE A 259 16.19 4.20 27.43
CA ILE A 259 16.15 4.27 25.97
C ILE A 259 17.59 4.42 25.46
N THR A 260 18.20 3.27 25.20
CA THR A 260 19.55 3.10 24.65
C THR A 260 19.50 2.39 23.31
N THR A 261 20.57 2.48 22.53
CA THR A 261 20.75 1.72 21.28
C THR A 261 20.45 0.24 21.49
N LEU A 262 20.93 -0.36 22.58
CA LEU A 262 20.70 -1.76 22.92
C LEU A 262 19.21 -2.08 23.18
N SER A 263 18.53 -1.23 23.96
CA SER A 263 17.12 -1.41 24.27
C SER A 263 16.24 -1.30 23.02
N LEU A 264 16.58 -0.39 22.11
CA LEU A 264 15.84 -0.16 20.87
C LEU A 264 16.09 -1.28 19.85
N ARG A 265 17.32 -1.81 19.77
CA ARG A 265 17.60 -3.03 18.98
C ARG A 265 16.76 -4.21 19.46
N LYS A 266 16.56 -4.35 20.77
CA LYS A 266 15.66 -5.39 21.30
C LYS A 266 14.21 -5.16 20.85
N VAL A 267 13.75 -3.91 20.83
CA VAL A 267 12.42 -3.57 20.28
C VAL A 267 12.33 -3.94 18.80
N MET A 268 13.37 -3.69 18.01
CA MET A 268 13.43 -4.10 16.60
C MET A 268 13.32 -5.63 16.45
N ASN A 269 14.15 -6.39 17.18
CA ASN A 269 14.12 -7.85 17.12
C ASN A 269 12.73 -8.41 17.50
N ASP A 270 12.04 -7.81 18.48
CA ASP A 270 10.68 -8.20 18.86
C ASP A 270 9.66 -7.92 17.72
N ILE A 271 9.90 -6.89 16.91
CA ILE A 271 9.06 -6.52 15.76
C ILE A 271 9.34 -7.46 14.59
N GLU A 272 10.60 -7.69 14.25
CA GLU A 272 11.01 -8.70 13.26
C GLU A 272 10.40 -10.06 13.61
N GLY A 273 10.54 -10.52 14.86
CA GLY A 273 9.95 -11.78 15.31
C GLY A 273 8.41 -11.82 15.27
N LYS A 274 7.73 -10.67 15.45
CA LYS A 274 6.27 -10.55 15.31
C LYS A 274 5.84 -10.71 13.85
N TYR A 275 6.55 -10.07 12.93
CA TYR A 275 6.17 -9.99 11.52
C TYR A 275 6.73 -11.14 10.65
N ASN A 276 7.79 -11.83 11.08
CA ASN A 276 8.37 -12.96 10.35
C ASN A 276 7.41 -14.15 10.16
N ASN A 277 6.29 -14.21 10.89
CA ASN A 277 5.27 -15.24 10.67
C ASN A 277 4.38 -14.96 9.45
N TYR A 278 4.46 -13.77 8.85
CA TYR A 278 3.69 -13.40 7.66
C TYR A 278 4.57 -13.51 6.42
N THR A 279 4.14 -14.28 5.42
CA THR A 279 4.93 -14.60 4.22
C THR A 279 5.48 -13.36 3.53
N LEU A 280 4.63 -12.37 3.22
CA LEU A 280 5.06 -11.13 2.57
C LEU A 280 6.13 -10.37 3.36
N CYS A 281 6.03 -10.39 4.70
CA CYS A 281 6.98 -9.70 5.57
C CYS A 281 8.33 -10.42 5.58
N SER A 282 8.32 -11.75 5.58
CA SER A 282 9.52 -12.59 5.46
C SER A 282 10.19 -12.36 4.10
N ASP A 283 9.41 -12.42 3.01
CA ASP A 283 9.91 -12.20 1.65
C ASP A 283 10.52 -10.82 1.45
N TRP A 284 10.01 -9.81 2.16
CA TRP A 284 10.58 -8.48 2.15
C TRP A 284 11.86 -8.39 2.99
N PHE A 285 11.89 -9.01 4.18
CA PHE A 285 13.02 -8.93 5.11
C PHE A 285 14.27 -9.68 4.60
N GLU A 286 14.09 -10.79 3.88
CA GLU A 286 15.19 -11.61 3.36
C GLU A 286 15.89 -11.02 2.12
N ARG A 287 15.41 -9.88 1.59
CA ARG A 287 15.91 -9.31 0.33
C ARG A 287 16.93 -8.21 0.51
N GLU A 288 17.79 -8.08 -0.50
CA GLU A 288 18.68 -6.95 -0.67
C GLU A 288 17.92 -5.72 -1.22
N GLU A 289 18.35 -4.52 -0.84
CA GLU A 289 17.64 -3.25 -1.08
C GLU A 289 17.47 -2.88 -2.57
N ASP A 290 18.28 -3.47 -3.47
CA ASP A 290 18.39 -3.04 -4.87
C ASP A 290 17.53 -3.84 -5.88
N GLU A 291 16.61 -4.71 -5.43
CA GLU A 291 15.81 -5.60 -6.30
C GLU A 291 14.28 -5.39 -6.21
N GLU A 292 13.82 -4.14 -6.39
CA GLU A 292 12.39 -3.79 -6.25
C GLU A 292 11.46 -4.55 -7.22
N GLU A 293 11.83 -4.69 -8.49
CA GLU A 293 11.01 -5.43 -9.47
C GLU A 293 10.86 -6.91 -9.07
N GLU A 294 11.93 -7.53 -8.57
CA GLU A 294 11.90 -8.93 -8.13
C GLU A 294 11.09 -9.08 -6.83
N LEU A 295 11.16 -8.08 -5.93
CA LEU A 295 10.31 -8.02 -4.74
C LEU A 295 8.84 -8.02 -5.15
N VAL A 296 8.43 -7.06 -5.97
CA VAL A 296 7.02 -6.94 -6.38
C VAL A 296 6.57 -8.18 -7.14
N ARG A 297 7.40 -8.73 -8.02
CA ARG A 297 7.12 -10.00 -8.70
C ARG A 297 6.83 -11.14 -7.71
N THR A 298 7.57 -11.20 -6.60
CA THR A 298 7.37 -12.22 -5.58
C THR A 298 6.11 -11.96 -4.78
N LEU A 299 5.87 -10.73 -4.34
CA LEU A 299 4.62 -10.36 -3.65
C LEU A 299 3.37 -10.68 -4.49
N VAL A 300 3.44 -10.49 -5.82
CA VAL A 300 2.36 -10.85 -6.75
C VAL A 300 2.13 -12.36 -6.83
N ARG A 301 3.19 -13.17 -6.69
CA ARG A 301 3.10 -14.65 -6.74
C ARG A 301 2.43 -15.22 -5.50
N GLU A 302 2.60 -14.59 -4.35
CA GLU A 302 2.04 -15.05 -3.07
C GLU A 302 0.50 -15.05 -3.02
N GLN A 303 -0.19 -14.46 -4.00
CA GLN A 303 -1.66 -14.42 -4.05
C GLN A 303 -2.29 -13.85 -2.77
N ALA A 304 -1.61 -12.89 -2.15
CA ALA A 304 -1.96 -12.38 -0.85
C ALA A 304 -3.17 -11.44 -0.87
N SER A 305 -3.85 -11.34 0.27
CA SER A 305 -5.01 -10.46 0.46
C SER A 305 -4.59 -8.99 0.65
N PRO A 306 -5.49 -8.01 0.45
CA PRO A 306 -5.21 -6.62 0.82
C PRO A 306 -4.74 -6.46 2.27
N GLU A 307 -5.29 -7.24 3.20
CA GLU A 307 -4.92 -7.23 4.62
C GLU A 307 -3.49 -7.70 4.87
N ASP A 308 -2.99 -8.67 4.08
CA ASP A 308 -1.60 -9.12 4.13
C ASP A 308 -0.65 -8.01 3.66
N PHE A 309 -1.02 -7.28 2.59
CA PHE A 309 -0.26 -6.11 2.13
C PHE A 309 -0.26 -4.99 3.16
N GLU A 310 -1.38 -4.70 3.82
CA GLU A 310 -1.39 -3.74 4.93
C GLU A 310 -0.45 -4.17 6.06
N THR A 311 -0.37 -5.46 6.35
CA THR A 311 0.52 -6.02 7.38
C THR A 311 1.98 -5.80 6.98
N LEU A 312 2.33 -6.05 5.71
CA LEU A 312 3.63 -5.72 5.14
C LEU A 312 3.94 -4.22 5.26
N PHE A 313 3.01 -3.33 4.90
CA PHE A 313 3.25 -1.89 4.95
C PHE A 313 3.42 -1.37 6.38
N LYS A 314 2.65 -1.91 7.34
CA LYS A 314 2.83 -1.65 8.78
C LYS A 314 4.24 -2.06 9.22
N TYR A 315 4.69 -3.25 8.81
CA TYR A 315 6.01 -3.75 9.16
C TYR A 315 7.13 -2.86 8.58
N GLN A 316 7.08 -2.57 7.28
CA GLN A 316 8.06 -1.70 6.60
C GLN A 316 8.16 -0.32 7.28
N GLY A 317 7.01 0.27 7.62
CA GLY A 317 6.97 1.56 8.31
C GLY A 317 7.52 1.50 9.74
N GLU A 318 7.15 0.47 10.51
CA GLU A 318 7.71 0.25 11.85
C GLU A 318 9.22 0.05 11.81
N HIS A 319 9.71 -0.80 10.90
CA HIS A 319 11.13 -1.09 10.73
C HIS A 319 11.92 0.19 10.42
N LYS A 320 11.52 0.95 9.39
CA LYS A 320 12.19 2.22 9.03
C LYS A 320 12.18 3.23 10.16
N MET A 321 11.08 3.32 10.91
CA MET A 321 10.98 4.22 12.06
C MET A 321 11.94 3.83 13.19
N TRP A 322 12.00 2.55 13.56
CA TRP A 322 12.87 2.08 14.64
C TRP A 322 14.34 2.13 14.25
N GLU A 323 14.68 1.88 12.98
CA GLU A 323 16.02 2.07 12.45
C GLU A 323 16.49 3.53 12.64
N ALA A 324 15.63 4.49 12.29
CA ALA A 324 15.92 5.91 12.50
C ALA A 324 16.05 6.28 14.00
N GLU A 325 15.23 5.69 14.89
CA GLU A 325 15.37 5.89 16.34
C GLU A 325 16.66 5.28 16.90
N ILE A 326 17.06 4.10 16.42
CA ILE A 326 18.32 3.45 16.79
C ILE A 326 19.50 4.30 16.34
N ALA A 327 19.48 4.80 15.11
CA ALA A 327 20.52 5.68 14.60
C ALA A 327 20.65 6.97 15.43
N ARG A 328 19.51 7.58 15.82
CA ARG A 328 19.50 8.73 16.74
C ARG A 328 20.10 8.41 18.11
N ALA A 329 19.75 7.26 18.68
CA ALA A 329 20.28 6.85 19.98
C ALA A 329 21.78 6.53 19.91
N ASP A 330 22.24 5.88 18.85
CA ASP A 330 23.65 5.55 18.63
C ASP A 330 24.50 6.81 18.44
N ASP A 331 24.03 7.78 17.65
CA ASP A 331 24.70 9.08 17.51
C ASP A 331 24.77 9.82 18.85
N PHE A 332 23.66 9.84 19.60
CA PHE A 332 23.61 10.45 20.93
C PHE A 332 24.59 9.79 21.92
N GLU A 333 24.70 8.47 21.90
CA GLU A 333 25.62 7.70 22.74
C GLU A 333 27.08 7.90 22.34
N ARG A 334 27.41 7.87 21.04
CA ARG A 334 28.77 8.06 20.53
C ARG A 334 29.30 9.47 20.74
N ASN A 335 28.42 10.46 20.63
CA ASN A 335 28.76 11.88 20.88
C ASN A 335 28.61 12.26 22.36
N SER A 336 28.46 11.29 23.26
CA SER A 336 28.45 11.53 24.71
C SER A 336 29.86 11.73 25.26
N ASP A 337 30.02 12.70 26.17
CA ASP A 337 31.29 12.85 26.89
C ASP A 337 31.49 11.62 27.79
N SER A 338 32.69 11.03 27.75
CA SER A 338 32.98 9.80 28.49
C SER A 338 32.92 10.00 30.00
N PHE A 339 33.04 11.23 30.49
CA PHE A 339 33.05 11.56 31.92
C PHE A 339 31.65 11.83 32.49
N PHE A 340 30.80 12.55 31.74
CA PHE A 340 29.46 12.93 32.20
C PHE A 340 28.40 11.92 31.79
N VAL A 341 27.31 11.84 32.54
CA VAL A 341 26.13 11.06 32.13
C VAL A 341 25.52 11.64 30.86
N ASN A 342 24.93 10.79 30.02
CA ASN A 342 24.63 11.13 28.63
C ASN A 342 23.64 12.31 28.48
N TRP A 343 22.79 12.59 29.48
CA TRP A 343 21.86 13.71 29.44
C TRP A 343 22.52 15.10 29.65
N VAL A 344 23.76 15.14 30.11
CA VAL A 344 24.50 16.38 30.40
C VAL A 344 25.18 16.90 29.14
N ASP A 345 24.99 18.18 28.85
CA ASP A 345 25.78 18.91 27.85
C ASP A 345 27.01 19.52 28.56
N PRO A 346 28.23 19.01 28.29
CA PRO A 346 29.43 19.50 28.96
C PRO A 346 29.66 20.99 28.71
N TYR A 347 29.40 21.49 27.50
CA TYR A 347 29.67 22.88 27.15
C TYR A 347 28.69 23.83 27.87
N LYS A 348 27.42 23.45 27.95
CA LYS A 348 26.44 24.25 28.73
C LYS A 348 26.74 24.18 30.23
N LEU A 349 27.08 23.00 30.75
CA LEU A 349 27.50 22.83 32.14
C LEU A 349 28.72 23.69 32.48
N GLU A 350 29.70 23.76 31.56
CA GLU A 350 30.87 24.65 31.68
C GLU A 350 30.44 26.11 31.79
N ASN A 351 29.62 26.57 30.85
CA ASN A 351 29.16 27.95 30.81
C ASN A 351 28.36 28.34 32.05
N MET A 352 27.57 27.43 32.59
CA MET A 352 26.80 27.65 33.82
C MET A 352 27.71 27.76 35.05
N LEU A 353 28.74 26.92 35.14
CA LEU A 353 29.57 26.80 36.34
C LEU A 353 30.81 27.72 36.35
N LYS A 354 31.35 28.12 35.19
CA LYS A 354 32.67 28.78 35.09
C LYS A 354 32.84 30.01 35.98
N PHE A 355 31.84 30.89 36.03
CA PHE A 355 31.91 32.10 36.85
C PHE A 355 31.76 31.81 38.34
N TRP A 356 30.90 30.85 38.69
CA TRP A 356 30.70 30.46 40.07
C TRP A 356 31.95 29.78 40.64
N LEU A 357 32.55 28.86 39.88
CA LEU A 357 33.77 28.17 40.30
C LEU A 357 34.94 29.16 40.44
N LYS A 358 35.09 30.09 39.49
CA LYS A 358 36.14 31.13 39.54
C LYS A 358 36.03 32.01 40.79
N GLY A 359 34.81 32.33 41.25
CA GLY A 359 34.60 33.17 42.44
C GLY A 359 34.64 32.40 43.77
N ASN A 360 34.25 31.12 43.78
CA ASN A 360 33.99 30.38 45.03
C ASN A 360 35.03 29.31 45.37
N ILE A 361 35.87 28.90 44.42
CA ILE A 361 36.97 27.96 44.66
C ILE A 361 38.22 28.76 45.07
N THR A 362 38.29 29.07 46.36
CA THR A 362 39.39 29.84 46.97
C THR A 362 40.45 28.94 47.60
N LYS A 363 40.09 27.69 47.93
CA LYS A 363 40.96 26.66 48.48
C LYS A 363 40.75 25.34 47.73
N GLN A 364 41.77 24.49 47.68
CA GLN A 364 41.67 23.19 46.99
C GLN A 364 40.58 22.27 47.58
N GLN A 365 40.24 22.44 48.87
CA GLN A 365 39.20 21.69 49.56
C GLN A 365 37.79 22.03 49.05
N ASP A 366 37.59 23.23 48.48
CA ASP A 366 36.28 23.67 47.98
C ASP A 366 35.76 22.76 46.85
N TRP A 367 36.67 22.14 46.08
CA TRP A 367 36.31 21.18 45.03
C TRP A 367 35.53 19.97 45.56
N TYR A 368 35.70 19.59 46.83
CA TYR A 368 34.98 18.46 47.42
C TYR A 368 33.47 18.66 47.43
N ILE A 369 33.01 19.91 47.62
CA ILE A 369 31.59 20.27 47.55
C ILE A 369 31.05 20.02 46.14
N VAL A 370 31.81 20.46 45.12
CA VAL A 370 31.46 20.29 43.71
C VAL A 370 31.35 18.81 43.36
N TRP A 371 32.34 18.00 43.75
CA TRP A 371 32.30 16.55 43.59
C TRP A 371 31.06 15.94 44.22
N CYS A 372 30.78 16.24 45.49
CA CYS A 372 29.69 15.59 46.20
C CYS A 372 28.32 15.94 45.61
N LEU A 373 28.09 17.20 45.25
CA LEU A 373 26.86 17.62 44.60
C LEU A 373 26.70 16.99 43.22
N MET A 374 27.74 17.02 42.38
CA MET A 374 27.65 16.45 41.04
C MET A 374 27.54 14.92 41.03
N LYS A 375 28.19 14.21 41.97
CA LYS A 375 28.20 12.74 42.03
C LYS A 375 26.97 12.18 42.76
N TYR A 376 26.65 12.71 43.95
CA TYR A 376 25.66 12.09 44.85
C TYR A 376 24.31 12.79 44.90
N THR A 377 24.24 14.07 44.52
CA THR A 377 22.97 14.82 44.53
C THR A 377 22.32 14.84 43.15
N PHE A 378 23.08 15.25 42.12
CA PHE A 378 22.56 15.43 40.76
C PHE A 378 22.95 14.31 39.78
N HIS A 379 23.81 13.37 40.19
CA HIS A 379 24.27 12.25 39.35
C HIS A 379 24.77 12.67 37.94
N ILE A 380 25.43 13.82 37.86
CA ILE A 380 26.01 14.40 36.63
C ILE A 380 27.26 13.62 36.17
N VAL A 381 27.99 13.05 37.13
CA VAL A 381 29.20 12.27 36.87
C VAL A 381 28.82 10.80 36.70
N LYS A 382 29.33 10.13 35.65
CA LYS A 382 29.10 8.69 35.45
C LYS A 382 29.56 7.88 36.67
N GLY A 383 28.85 6.79 36.95
CA GLY A 383 29.02 6.00 38.19
C GLY A 383 30.44 5.43 38.34
N ASP A 384 31.03 4.99 37.24
CA ASP A 384 32.37 4.39 37.13
C ASP A 384 33.53 5.39 37.22
N GLN A 385 33.25 6.70 37.13
CA GLN A 385 34.29 7.73 37.20
C GLN A 385 34.78 7.95 38.63
N ASP A 386 36.08 7.95 38.83
CA ASP A 386 36.71 8.20 40.12
C ASP A 386 37.07 9.69 40.33
N LYS A 387 37.60 10.00 41.51
CA LYS A 387 38.03 11.37 41.86
C LYS A 387 39.23 11.85 41.04
N SER A 388 40.04 10.95 40.51
CA SER A 388 41.20 11.28 39.67
C SER A 388 40.74 11.76 38.29
N ALA A 389 39.81 11.01 37.68
CA ALA A 389 39.13 11.38 36.46
C ALA A 389 38.39 12.71 36.64
N PHE A 390 37.69 12.90 37.77
CA PHE A 390 37.03 14.17 38.07
C PHE A 390 38.00 15.34 38.17
N ALA A 391 39.08 15.20 38.93
CA ALA A 391 40.09 16.25 39.04
C ALA A 391 40.69 16.62 37.69
N SER A 392 41.04 15.62 36.89
CA SER A 392 41.60 15.79 35.56
C SER A 392 40.62 16.51 34.63
N ARG A 393 39.34 16.08 34.64
CA ARG A 393 38.29 16.69 33.82
C ARG A 393 37.97 18.12 34.24
N MET A 394 37.81 18.40 35.53
CA MET A 394 37.53 19.76 36.03
C MET A 394 38.66 20.73 35.71
N ASN A 395 39.93 20.30 35.80
CA ASN A 395 41.07 21.16 35.45
C ASN A 395 41.15 21.45 33.94
N LEU A 396 40.77 20.48 33.10
CA LEU A 396 40.70 20.67 31.65
C LEU A 396 39.57 21.63 31.27
N MET A 397 38.40 21.45 31.90
CA MET A 397 37.17 22.19 31.61
C MET A 397 37.15 23.59 32.22
N PHE A 398 37.86 23.81 33.32
CA PHE A 398 37.91 25.10 34.03
C PHE A 398 39.35 25.57 34.28
N PRO A 399 40.13 25.84 33.22
CA PRO A 399 41.55 26.18 33.36
C PRO A 399 41.80 27.52 34.08
N GLU A 400 40.79 28.40 34.11
CA GLU A 400 40.87 29.73 34.74
C GLU A 400 40.62 29.72 36.26
N VAL A 401 40.23 28.59 36.85
CA VAL A 401 39.99 28.52 38.30
C VAL A 401 41.34 28.50 39.03
N GLU A 402 41.54 29.47 39.92
CA GLU A 402 42.84 29.74 40.54
C GLU A 402 43.42 28.53 41.29
N LYS A 403 42.58 27.81 42.06
CA LYS A 403 43.01 26.61 42.77
C LYS A 403 42.67 25.36 41.96
N LYS A 404 43.70 24.67 41.50
CA LYS A 404 43.55 23.40 40.77
C LYS A 404 42.81 22.35 41.60
N CYS A 405 42.00 21.57 40.90
CA CYS A 405 41.32 20.39 41.44
C CYS A 405 42.36 19.27 41.65
N VAL A 406 42.53 18.80 42.88
CA VAL A 406 43.54 17.79 43.23
C VAL A 406 42.93 16.69 44.09
N VAL A 407 43.31 15.44 43.81
CA VAL A 407 42.65 14.28 44.44
C VAL A 407 42.84 14.25 45.97
N ASP A 408 44.01 14.68 46.43
CA ASP A 408 44.37 14.66 47.85
C ASP A 408 43.51 15.58 48.71
N SER A 409 42.91 16.63 48.13
CA SER A 409 42.02 17.51 48.90
C SER A 409 40.71 16.81 49.23
N PHE A 410 40.17 15.97 48.34
CA PHE A 410 38.96 15.18 48.59
C PHE A 410 39.17 14.18 49.73
N ARG A 411 40.26 13.41 49.69
CA ARG A 411 40.56 12.38 50.70
C ARG A 411 40.69 12.96 52.10
N LYS A 412 41.26 14.16 52.22
CA LYS A 412 41.35 14.90 53.49
C LYS A 412 40.02 15.44 53.98
N GLN A 413 39.10 15.76 53.07
CA GLN A 413 37.77 16.28 53.44
C GLN A 413 36.78 15.15 53.78
N GLU A 414 36.85 14.01 53.12
CA GLU A 414 35.96 12.86 53.42
C GLU A 414 36.08 12.36 54.85
N THR A 415 37.29 12.35 55.41
CA THR A 415 37.51 11.93 56.80
C THR A 415 37.03 12.96 57.81
N GLN A 416 36.80 14.20 57.37
CA GLN A 416 36.35 15.32 58.21
C GLN A 416 34.85 15.61 58.02
N LYS A 417 34.28 15.23 56.87
CA LYS A 417 32.94 15.62 56.42
C LYS A 417 32.23 14.44 55.75
N ASN A 418 31.11 14.04 56.31
CA ASN A 418 30.24 13.01 55.74
C ASN A 418 29.31 13.64 54.69
N HIS A 419 29.81 13.91 53.48
CA HIS A 419 29.05 14.56 52.40
C HIS A 419 28.81 13.63 51.20
N ASN A 420 29.15 12.35 51.33
CA ASN A 420 29.01 11.34 50.28
C ASN A 420 27.57 10.80 50.14
N HIS A 421 26.60 11.70 50.22
CA HIS A 421 25.16 11.43 50.12
C HIS A 421 24.46 12.67 49.55
N HIS A 422 23.15 12.57 49.34
CA HIS A 422 22.36 13.67 48.78
C HIS A 422 22.46 14.92 49.66
N PHE A 423 22.45 16.11 49.03
CA PHE A 423 22.64 17.40 49.72
C PHE A 423 21.62 17.65 50.84
N SER A 424 20.39 17.15 50.71
CA SER A 424 19.34 17.28 51.73
C SER A 424 19.70 16.64 53.08
N GLU A 425 20.67 15.73 53.10
CA GLU A 425 21.14 15.06 54.32
C GLU A 425 22.31 15.82 54.98
N TRP A 426 22.75 16.95 54.42
CA TRP A 426 23.85 17.75 54.98
C TRP A 426 23.32 18.66 56.09
N LEU A 427 24.11 18.84 57.16
CA LEU A 427 23.71 19.59 58.36
C LEU A 427 24.13 21.07 58.28
N ALA A 428 23.16 21.96 58.07
CA ALA A 428 23.37 23.41 57.91
C ALA A 428 24.03 24.09 59.12
N GLU A 429 23.73 23.63 60.34
CA GLU A 429 24.22 24.27 61.58
C GLU A 429 25.68 23.91 61.90
N SER A 430 26.18 22.78 61.38
CA SER A 430 27.53 22.27 61.69
C SER A 430 28.52 22.40 60.54
N ASP A 431 28.06 22.52 59.30
CA ASP A 431 28.93 22.62 58.14
C ASP A 431 29.14 24.08 57.72
N LYS A 432 30.37 24.57 57.96
CA LYS A 432 30.79 25.92 57.56
C LYS A 432 30.73 26.15 56.05
N ASP A 433 30.72 25.09 55.25
CA ASP A 433 30.64 25.17 53.80
C ASP A 433 29.21 24.99 53.25
N TYR A 434 28.21 24.81 54.12
CA TYR A 434 26.82 24.58 53.72
C TYR A 434 26.26 25.72 52.85
N SER A 435 26.54 26.98 53.21
CA SER A 435 26.09 28.14 52.43
C SER A 435 26.61 28.11 51.00
N LYS A 436 27.91 27.77 50.83
CA LYS A 436 28.53 27.64 49.50
C LYS A 436 27.95 26.45 48.73
N ALA A 437 27.73 25.32 49.40
CA ALA A 437 27.10 24.15 48.81
C ALA A 437 25.66 24.42 48.38
N HIS A 438 24.90 25.19 49.16
CA HIS A 438 23.52 25.56 48.83
C HIS A 438 23.44 26.44 47.57
N GLU A 439 24.34 27.41 47.43
CA GLU A 439 24.41 28.23 46.20
C GLU A 439 24.71 27.39 44.96
N LEU A 440 25.62 26.42 45.06
CA LEU A 440 25.91 25.51 43.95
C LEU A 440 24.73 24.56 43.68
N TYR A 441 24.05 24.10 44.74
CA TYR A 441 22.83 23.30 44.61
C TYR A 441 21.75 24.06 43.83
N ASP A 442 21.47 25.32 44.16
CA ASP A 442 20.46 26.12 43.47
C ASP A 442 20.80 26.38 41.99
N LYS A 443 22.09 26.43 41.65
CA LYS A 443 22.55 26.47 40.25
C LYS A 443 22.31 25.15 39.55
N LEU A 444 22.80 24.05 40.12
CA LEU A 444 22.67 22.72 39.53
C LEU A 444 21.21 22.24 39.48
N LYS A 445 20.33 22.74 40.35
CA LYS A 445 18.89 22.44 40.29
C LYS A 445 18.22 22.88 38.98
N LYS A 446 18.81 23.82 38.24
CA LYS A 446 18.29 24.31 36.96
C LYS A 446 18.75 23.42 35.81
N GLU A 447 18.38 22.14 35.86
CA GLU A 447 18.84 21.12 34.90
C GLU A 447 18.62 21.50 33.43
N GLU A 448 17.55 22.23 33.10
CA GLU A 448 17.26 22.68 31.74
C GLU A 448 18.36 23.60 31.15
N GLU A 449 19.15 24.27 31.99
CA GLU A 449 20.23 25.15 31.53
C GLU A 449 21.44 24.36 30.99
N TYR A 450 21.59 23.09 31.39
CA TYR A 450 22.77 22.28 31.04
C TYR A 450 22.45 20.85 30.57
N LYS A 451 21.18 20.50 30.41
CA LYS A 451 20.76 19.31 29.68
C LYS A 451 21.02 19.46 28.18
N ARG A 452 21.37 18.33 27.54
CA ARG A 452 21.32 18.22 26.08
C ARG A 452 19.88 18.39 25.63
N ILE A 453 19.67 19.12 24.53
CA ILE A 453 18.35 19.19 23.89
C ILE A 453 18.15 17.82 23.23
N VAL A 454 17.09 17.11 23.62
CA VAL A 454 16.69 15.82 23.06
C VAL A 454 15.58 16.02 22.03
#